data_AF-H1UWM3-F1
#
_entry.id   AF-H1UWM3-F1
#
_cell.length_a   1.000
_cell.length_b   1.000
_cell.length_c   1.000
_cell.angle_alpha   90.00
_cell.angle_beta   90.00
_cell.angle_gamma   90.00
#
_symmetry.space_group_name_H-M   'P 1'
#
loop_
_entity.id
_entity.type
_entity.pdbx_description
1 polymer ?
#
loop_
_entity_poly.entity_id
_entity_poly.type
_entity_poly.pdbx_seq_one_letter_code
_entity_poly.pdbx_strand_id
1 'polypeptide(L)'
;MQEIVGLLNRILAIEWREEHDDALLHENLLCLKALCTTALALQYLHSIHEDLFPKLLHMLFDPEKKGPSEFTTRNIITSVLFTYIETAAPVERIARAQKVLSFLRNPQPKEEERPVGFVLEMRKERPYTVWNKEVVSVTKEVFWIFLHHLNVIALPSDMSTRGGVPLTTMTNGAQDPYLYMHRHFPSERPPVPAAPYVGGVEWDATNYLASHLDLMNAIIACTPTTTQRNNLRNDLRISGWEKVLGGSLRLCKEKFYGCVHEALRCWVAAATEDGWDARDVRYGPPPESRSASPAKTTNAAQKAKQAEAPPKIEIPKLDFGFDNHRITPVQDRDIWLS
;
A
#
# COMPACT_ATOMS: atom_id res chain seq x y z
N MET A 1 16.90 -2.11 -25.98
CA MET A 1 16.56 -1.33 -24.75
C MET A 1 16.59 0.17 -25.00
N GLN A 2 17.63 0.73 -25.64
CA GLN A 2 17.68 2.13 -26.05
C GLN A 2 16.41 2.61 -26.76
N GLU A 3 15.97 1.92 -27.82
CA GLU A 3 14.73 2.26 -28.55
C GLU A 3 13.47 2.23 -27.66
N ILE A 4 13.38 1.25 -26.75
CA ILE A 4 12.25 1.14 -25.80
C ILE A 4 12.22 2.36 -24.88
N VAL A 5 13.37 2.73 -24.31
CA VAL A 5 13.50 3.93 -23.45
C VAL A 5 13.30 5.23 -24.24
N GLY A 6 13.72 5.28 -25.51
CA GLY A 6 13.47 6.41 -26.40
C GLY A 6 11.98 6.59 -26.71
N LEU A 7 11.26 5.49 -26.94
CA LEU A 7 9.80 5.52 -27.07
C LEU A 7 9.13 5.94 -25.75
N LEU A 8 9.56 5.40 -24.60
CA LEU A 8 9.05 5.80 -23.30
C LEU A 8 9.17 7.31 -23.08
N ASN A 9 10.35 7.89 -23.32
CA ASN A 9 10.56 9.34 -23.17
C ASN A 9 9.63 10.16 -24.08
N ARG A 10 9.33 9.68 -25.30
CA ARG A 10 8.37 10.35 -26.18
C ARG A 10 6.95 10.29 -25.64
N ILE A 11 6.52 9.15 -25.12
CA ILE A 11 5.20 8.99 -24.49
C ILE A 11 5.08 9.90 -23.26
N LEU A 12 6.13 9.99 -22.43
CA LEU A 12 6.16 10.84 -21.24
C LEU A 12 6.12 12.35 -21.55
N ALA A 13 6.51 12.74 -22.77
CA ALA A 13 6.45 14.13 -23.20
C ALA A 13 5.04 14.57 -23.64
N ILE A 14 4.10 13.63 -23.78
CA ILE A 14 2.70 13.92 -24.13
C ILE A 14 2.00 14.50 -22.90
N GLU A 15 1.50 15.74 -23.01
CA GLU A 15 0.84 16.44 -21.90
C GLU A 15 -0.49 15.78 -21.50
N TRP A 16 -1.25 15.31 -22.50
CA TRP A 16 -2.55 14.67 -22.35
C TRP A 16 -2.56 13.37 -23.14
N ARG A 17 -2.47 12.24 -22.44
CA ARG A 17 -2.48 10.90 -23.05
C ARG A 17 -3.92 10.46 -23.30
N GLU A 18 -4.19 10.02 -24.52
CA GLU A 18 -5.43 9.32 -24.84
C GLU A 18 -5.31 7.82 -24.52
N GLU A 19 -6.41 7.07 -24.65
CA GLU A 19 -6.44 5.63 -24.36
C GLU A 19 -5.38 4.84 -25.13
N HIS A 20 -5.12 5.21 -26.39
CA HIS A 20 -4.11 4.56 -27.22
C HIS A 20 -2.68 4.85 -26.75
N ASP A 21 -2.42 6.04 -26.19
CA ASP A 21 -1.12 6.40 -25.62
C ASP A 21 -0.85 5.62 -24.32
N ASP A 22 -1.87 5.45 -23.48
CA ASP A 22 -1.77 4.66 -22.24
C ASP A 22 -1.61 3.15 -22.53
N ALA A 23 -2.27 2.64 -23.57
CA ALA A 23 -2.03 1.27 -24.05
C ALA A 23 -0.59 1.11 -24.55
N LEU A 24 -0.07 2.09 -25.31
CA LEU A 24 1.30 2.07 -25.79
C LEU A 24 2.31 2.18 -24.63
N LEU A 25 2.02 3.00 -23.61
CA LEU A 25 2.80 3.09 -22.38
C LEU A 25 2.88 1.73 -21.69
N HIS A 26 1.75 1.05 -21.54
CA HIS A 26 1.68 -0.28 -20.90
C HIS A 26 2.59 -1.29 -21.63
N GLU A 27 2.43 -1.44 -22.94
CA GLU A 27 3.22 -2.38 -23.74
C GLU A 27 4.72 -2.02 -23.75
N ASN A 28 5.04 -0.73 -23.80
CA ASN A 28 6.43 -0.27 -23.73
C ASN A 28 7.07 -0.60 -22.38
N LEU A 29 6.35 -0.41 -21.27
CA LEU A 29 6.78 -0.79 -19.93
C LEU A 29 6.93 -2.31 -19.78
N LEU A 30 6.04 -3.11 -20.38
CA LEU A 30 6.19 -4.57 -20.42
C LEU A 30 7.47 -4.99 -21.16
N CYS A 31 7.75 -4.38 -22.32
CA CYS A 31 8.99 -4.60 -23.06
C CYS A 31 10.22 -4.21 -22.24
N LEU A 32 10.18 -3.08 -21.53
CA LEU A 32 11.26 -2.66 -20.62
C LEU A 32 11.49 -3.72 -19.53
N LYS A 33 10.42 -4.16 -18.85
CA LYS A 33 10.47 -5.20 -17.82
C LYS A 33 11.02 -6.53 -18.36
N ALA A 34 10.55 -6.96 -19.52
CA ALA A 34 11.01 -8.19 -20.16
C ALA A 34 12.51 -8.13 -20.50
N LEU A 35 12.99 -6.99 -21.01
CA LEU A 35 14.42 -6.80 -21.29
C LEU A 35 15.28 -6.89 -20.02
N CYS A 36 14.78 -6.44 -18.87
CA CYS A 36 15.47 -6.51 -17.58
C CYS A 36 15.71 -7.95 -17.07
N THR A 37 15.26 -8.98 -17.79
CA THR A 37 15.63 -10.38 -17.53
C THR A 37 17.03 -10.75 -18.02
N THR A 38 17.69 -9.86 -18.79
CA THR A 38 19.03 -10.11 -19.37
C THR A 38 20.10 -9.27 -18.69
N ALA A 39 21.30 -9.84 -18.49
CA ALA A 39 22.42 -9.15 -17.83
C ALA A 39 22.85 -7.87 -18.56
N LEU A 40 22.90 -7.89 -19.90
CA LEU A 40 23.28 -6.73 -20.70
C LEU A 40 22.29 -5.57 -20.55
N ALA A 41 20.99 -5.88 -20.54
CA ALA A 41 19.95 -4.88 -20.32
C ALA A 41 20.00 -4.31 -18.90
N LEU A 42 20.31 -5.13 -17.88
CA LEU A 42 20.47 -4.65 -16.51
C LEU A 42 21.67 -3.70 -16.35
N GLN A 43 22.78 -3.95 -17.06
CA GLN A 43 23.90 -3.01 -17.12
C GLN A 43 23.49 -1.69 -17.78
N TYR A 44 22.74 -1.76 -18.89
CA TYR A 44 22.21 -0.55 -19.52
C TYR A 44 21.23 0.20 -18.61
N LEU A 45 20.31 -0.51 -17.94
CA LEU A 45 19.40 0.06 -16.95
C LEU A 45 20.17 0.79 -15.85
N HIS A 46 21.22 0.17 -15.32
CA HIS A 46 22.12 0.79 -14.34
C HIS A 46 22.78 2.06 -14.89
N SER A 47 23.12 2.13 -16.18
CA SER A 47 23.69 3.36 -16.75
C SER A 47 22.70 4.53 -16.87
N ILE A 48 21.39 4.26 -16.91
CA ILE A 48 20.34 5.28 -17.14
C ILE A 48 19.40 5.50 -15.95
N HIS A 49 19.54 4.72 -14.87
CA HIS A 49 18.57 4.71 -13.76
C HIS A 49 18.36 6.08 -13.10
N GLU A 50 19.39 6.94 -13.08
CA GLU A 50 19.31 8.28 -12.51
C GLU A 50 18.38 9.22 -13.28
N ASP A 51 18.23 9.02 -14.58
CA ASP A 51 17.28 9.77 -15.42
C ASP A 51 15.92 9.06 -15.48
N LEU A 52 15.93 7.74 -15.65
CA LEU A 52 14.72 6.97 -15.89
C LEU A 52 13.81 6.84 -14.66
N PHE A 53 14.35 6.50 -13.49
CA PHE A 53 13.51 6.18 -12.32
C PHE A 53 12.75 7.38 -11.79
N PRO A 54 13.32 8.59 -11.68
CA PRO A 54 12.56 9.78 -11.30
C PRO A 54 11.37 10.04 -12.24
N LYS A 55 11.55 9.86 -13.55
CA LYS A 55 10.47 10.02 -14.54
C LYS A 55 9.34 8.99 -14.35
N LEU A 56 9.71 7.74 -14.12
CA LEU A 56 8.73 6.68 -13.84
C LEU A 56 7.97 6.93 -12.53
N LEU A 57 8.67 7.32 -11.46
CA LEU A 57 8.05 7.65 -10.17
C LEU A 57 7.19 8.91 -10.25
N HIS A 58 7.57 9.90 -11.07
CA HIS A 58 6.75 11.07 -11.32
C HIS A 58 5.38 10.68 -11.87
N MET A 59 5.29 9.69 -12.76
CA MET A 59 3.98 9.19 -13.22
C MET A 59 3.12 8.63 -12.09
N LEU A 60 3.72 7.92 -11.13
CA LEU A 60 2.97 7.35 -9.99
C LEU A 60 2.54 8.42 -8.98
N PHE A 61 3.38 9.44 -8.78
CA PHE A 61 3.26 10.39 -7.69
C PHE A 61 2.83 11.80 -8.14
N ASP A 62 2.43 11.94 -9.40
CA ASP A 62 2.01 13.20 -9.99
C ASP A 62 0.88 13.85 -9.18
N PRO A 63 1.08 15.08 -8.65
CA PRO A 63 0.02 15.80 -7.95
C PRO A 63 -1.22 16.04 -8.81
N GLU A 64 -1.07 16.15 -10.13
CA GLU A 64 -2.17 16.33 -11.09
C GLU A 64 -2.83 15.01 -11.48
N LYS A 65 -2.29 13.87 -11.01
CA LYS A 65 -2.77 12.52 -11.30
C LYS A 65 -2.85 12.20 -12.79
N LYS A 66 -1.91 12.71 -13.61
CA LYS A 66 -1.80 12.38 -15.04
C LYS A 66 -1.05 11.06 -15.29
N GLY A 67 -0.78 10.29 -14.25
CA GLY A 67 -0.22 8.94 -14.35
C GLY A 67 -1.20 7.92 -14.94
N PRO A 68 -0.74 6.69 -15.24
CA PRO A 68 -1.60 5.63 -15.75
C PRO A 68 -2.67 5.26 -14.70
N SER A 69 -3.93 5.11 -15.11
CA SER A 69 -5.03 4.71 -14.21
C SER A 69 -4.91 3.26 -13.75
N GLU A 70 -4.49 2.36 -14.65
CA GLU A 70 -4.49 0.92 -14.42
C GLU A 70 -3.42 0.46 -13.41
N PHE A 71 -3.84 -0.31 -12.41
CA PHE A 71 -2.93 -0.87 -11.40
C PHE A 71 -1.87 -1.78 -12.02
N THR A 72 -2.20 -2.51 -13.09
CA THR A 72 -1.25 -3.36 -13.82
C THR A 72 -0.11 -2.54 -14.42
N THR A 73 -0.40 -1.40 -15.05
CA THR A 73 0.61 -0.48 -15.61
C THR A 73 1.48 0.12 -14.51
N ARG A 74 0.85 0.62 -13.43
CA ARG A 74 1.59 1.17 -12.28
C ARG A 74 2.51 0.12 -11.63
N ASN A 75 2.04 -1.13 -11.53
CA ASN A 75 2.78 -2.24 -10.97
C ASN A 75 4.03 -2.63 -11.78
N ILE A 76 4.05 -2.36 -13.10
CA ILE A 76 5.27 -2.59 -13.90
C ILE A 76 6.39 -1.65 -13.43
N ILE A 77 6.07 -0.40 -13.08
CA ILE A 77 7.05 0.57 -12.60
C ILE A 77 7.71 0.07 -11.31
N THR A 78 6.92 -0.26 -10.29
CA THR A 78 7.44 -0.78 -9.02
C THR A 78 8.20 -2.10 -9.21
N SER A 79 7.74 -2.96 -10.13
CA SER A 79 8.46 -4.19 -10.51
C SER A 79 9.86 -3.90 -11.06
N VAL A 80 10.01 -2.93 -11.97
CA VAL A 80 11.32 -2.57 -12.55
C VAL A 80 12.27 -2.05 -11.47
N LEU A 81 11.77 -1.22 -10.55
CA LEU A 81 12.56 -0.72 -9.41
C LEU A 81 13.02 -1.87 -8.49
N PHE A 82 12.12 -2.81 -8.21
CA PHE A 82 12.44 -3.99 -7.40
C PHE A 82 13.47 -4.90 -8.09
N THR A 83 13.23 -5.25 -9.36
CA THR A 83 14.15 -6.07 -10.17
C THR A 83 15.54 -5.45 -10.26
N TYR A 84 15.64 -4.12 -10.33
CA TYR A 84 16.93 -3.43 -10.33
C TYR A 84 17.75 -3.68 -9.05
N ILE A 85 17.09 -3.75 -7.89
CA ILE A 85 17.73 -4.09 -6.61
C ILE A 85 18.01 -5.60 -6.57
N GLU A 86 17.00 -6.43 -6.83
CA GLU A 86 17.05 -7.89 -6.69
C GLU A 86 18.14 -8.54 -7.55
N THR A 87 18.30 -8.09 -8.79
CA THR A 87 19.25 -8.71 -9.73
C THR A 87 20.72 -8.37 -9.46
N ALA A 88 20.99 -7.47 -8.52
CA ALA A 88 22.35 -7.09 -8.16
C ALA A 88 22.99 -8.11 -7.22
N ALA A 89 24.32 -8.19 -7.24
CA ALA A 89 25.07 -8.94 -6.24
C ALA A 89 24.81 -8.37 -4.83
N PRO A 90 24.86 -9.18 -3.75
CA PRO A 90 24.52 -8.74 -2.39
C PRO A 90 25.14 -7.40 -1.96
N VAL A 91 26.43 -7.20 -2.24
CA VAL A 91 27.15 -5.96 -1.94
C VAL A 91 26.58 -4.74 -2.70
N GLU A 92 26.18 -4.94 -3.96
CA GLU A 92 25.63 -3.88 -4.81
C GLU A 92 24.17 -3.58 -4.46
N ARG A 93 23.41 -4.56 -3.94
CA ARG A 93 22.02 -4.35 -3.52
C ARG A 93 21.89 -3.22 -2.51
N ILE A 94 22.87 -3.07 -1.61
CA ILE A 94 22.93 -1.99 -0.62
C ILE A 94 22.91 -0.63 -1.32
N ALA A 95 23.83 -0.41 -2.26
CA ALA A 95 23.95 0.85 -2.98
C ALA A 95 22.72 1.11 -3.87
N ARG A 96 22.21 0.09 -4.57
CA ARG A 96 21.02 0.22 -5.42
C ARG A 96 19.76 0.51 -4.61
N ALA A 97 19.57 -0.15 -3.48
CA ALA A 97 18.44 0.11 -2.57
C ALA A 97 18.49 1.52 -2.00
N GLN A 98 19.66 2.00 -1.55
CA GLN A 98 19.83 3.38 -1.10
C GLN A 98 19.50 4.39 -2.20
N LYS A 99 19.94 4.11 -3.44
CA LYS A 99 19.67 4.96 -4.59
C LYS A 99 18.17 5.00 -4.94
N VAL A 100 17.50 3.86 -4.99
CA VAL A 100 16.04 3.79 -5.19
C VAL A 100 15.29 4.51 -4.08
N LEU A 101 15.68 4.31 -2.82
CA LEU A 101 15.10 5.02 -1.67
C LEU A 101 15.26 6.54 -1.79
N SER A 102 16.37 7.03 -2.36
CA SER A 102 16.57 8.46 -2.58
C SER A 102 15.57 9.06 -3.57
N PHE A 103 15.17 8.31 -4.60
CA PHE A 103 14.15 8.76 -5.56
C PHE A 103 12.72 8.70 -5.00
N LEU A 104 12.47 7.83 -4.01
CA LEU A 104 11.19 7.73 -3.31
C LEU A 104 11.00 8.82 -2.24
N ARG A 105 12.06 9.55 -1.88
CA ARG A 105 11.98 10.67 -0.95
C ARG A 105 11.17 11.80 -1.57
N ASN A 106 10.35 12.47 -0.76
CA ASN A 106 9.62 13.66 -1.17
C ASN A 106 10.56 14.68 -1.85
N PRO A 107 10.11 15.33 -2.93
CA PRO A 107 10.89 16.37 -3.57
C PRO A 107 11.17 17.51 -2.58
N GLN A 108 12.40 18.02 -2.61
CA GLN A 108 12.74 19.19 -1.81
C GLN A 108 12.06 20.43 -2.40
N PRO A 109 11.47 21.31 -1.57
CA PRO A 109 10.93 22.57 -2.05
C PRO A 109 12.05 23.41 -2.68
N LYS A 110 11.68 24.26 -3.64
CA LYS A 110 12.61 25.25 -4.19
C LYS A 110 13.13 26.14 -3.07
N GLU A 111 14.33 26.69 -3.22
CA GLU A 111 14.97 27.51 -2.19
C GLU A 111 14.07 28.70 -1.77
N GLU A 112 13.37 29.29 -2.73
CA GLU A 112 12.40 30.38 -2.56
C GLU A 112 11.15 29.99 -1.74
N GLU A 113 10.79 28.70 -1.74
CA GLU A 113 9.63 28.15 -1.02
C GLU A 113 10.03 27.57 0.35
N ARG A 114 11.33 27.63 0.69
CA ARG A 114 11.83 27.05 1.93
C ARG A 114 11.34 27.86 3.13
N PRO A 115 10.67 27.23 4.11
CA PRO A 115 10.24 27.92 5.32
C PRO A 115 11.42 28.58 6.04
N VAL A 116 11.15 29.73 6.65
CA VAL A 116 12.10 30.43 7.54
C VAL A 116 12.59 29.53 8.68
N GLY A 117 13.83 29.73 9.15
CA GLY A 117 14.57 28.80 10.02
C GLY A 117 13.81 28.29 11.25
N PHE A 118 13.10 29.16 11.98
CA PHE A 118 12.34 28.75 13.16
C PHE A 118 11.19 27.77 12.85
N VAL A 119 10.63 27.81 11.63
CA VAL A 119 9.58 26.86 11.20
C VAL A 119 10.18 25.49 10.88
N LEU A 120 11.43 25.44 10.41
CA LEU A 120 12.14 24.18 10.15
C LEU A 120 12.46 23.44 11.45
N GLU A 121 12.80 24.16 12.52
CA GLU A 121 13.07 23.57 13.84
C GLU A 121 11.81 22.93 14.48
N MET A 122 10.62 23.48 14.19
CA MET A 122 9.35 22.94 14.69
C MET A 122 8.80 21.78 13.86
N ARG A 123 9.20 21.66 12.59
CA ARG A 123 8.68 20.63 11.67
C ARG A 123 9.56 19.39 11.72
N LYS A 124 9.00 18.29 12.23
CA LYS A 124 9.57 16.96 11.99
C LYS A 124 9.39 16.61 10.51
N GLU A 125 10.50 16.38 9.80
CA GLU A 125 10.48 15.95 8.40
C GLU A 125 9.73 14.62 8.26
N ARG A 126 8.94 14.47 7.20
CA ARG A 126 8.21 13.24 6.88
C ARG A 126 8.56 12.83 5.46
N PRO A 127 9.70 12.16 5.26
CA PRO A 127 10.37 12.11 3.96
C PRO A 127 9.66 11.24 2.91
N TYR A 128 8.67 10.43 3.27
CA TYR A 128 8.04 9.46 2.36
C TYR A 128 6.52 9.59 2.31
N THR A 129 5.97 10.77 2.56
CA THR A 129 4.52 10.99 2.58
C THR A 129 3.88 10.86 1.20
N VAL A 130 4.59 11.25 0.14
CA VAL A 130 4.09 11.13 -1.24
C VAL A 130 3.98 9.64 -1.63
N TRP A 131 5.02 8.87 -1.35
CA TRP A 131 4.99 7.43 -1.57
C TRP A 131 3.90 6.73 -0.73
N ASN A 132 3.76 7.11 0.55
CA ASN A 132 2.66 6.60 1.39
C ASN A 132 1.27 6.96 0.83
N LYS A 133 1.11 8.19 0.32
CA LYS A 133 -0.17 8.68 -0.22
C LYS A 133 -0.63 7.86 -1.42
N GLU A 134 0.28 7.36 -2.26
CA GLU A 134 -0.09 6.48 -3.38
C GLU A 134 -0.74 5.19 -2.85
N VAL A 135 -0.07 4.49 -1.93
CA VAL A 135 -0.60 3.26 -1.32
C VAL A 135 -1.94 3.52 -0.60
N VAL A 136 -2.04 4.61 0.16
CA VAL A 136 -3.30 5.00 0.82
C VAL A 136 -4.41 5.28 -0.19
N SER A 137 -4.10 5.88 -1.34
CA SER A 137 -5.11 6.18 -2.37
C SER A 137 -5.69 4.89 -2.95
N VAL A 138 -4.85 3.90 -3.28
CA VAL A 138 -5.32 2.58 -3.71
C VAL A 138 -6.24 1.95 -2.67
N THR A 139 -5.90 2.02 -1.36
CA THR A 139 -6.79 1.46 -0.32
C THR A 139 -8.16 2.12 -0.24
N LYS A 140 -8.29 3.37 -0.70
CA LYS A 140 -9.57 4.08 -0.75
C LYS A 140 -10.35 3.75 -2.03
N GLU A 141 -9.65 3.54 -3.14
CA GLU A 141 -10.26 3.18 -4.43
C GLU A 141 -10.90 1.79 -4.37
N VAL A 142 -10.26 0.82 -3.70
CA VAL A 142 -10.78 -0.55 -3.52
C VAL A 142 -11.17 -0.86 -2.07
N PHE A 143 -11.73 0.11 -1.34
CA PHE A 143 -11.92 0.02 0.12
C PHE A 143 -12.74 -1.19 0.60
N TRP A 144 -13.64 -1.71 -0.23
CA TRP A 144 -14.56 -2.81 0.10
C TRP A 144 -13.85 -4.16 0.30
N ILE A 145 -12.58 -4.30 -0.09
CA ILE A 145 -11.82 -5.54 0.14
C ILE A 145 -11.22 -5.61 1.55
N PHE A 146 -11.18 -4.49 2.30
CA PHE A 146 -10.51 -4.36 3.61
C PHE A 146 -11.48 -4.44 4.79
N LEU A 147 -12.25 -5.52 4.88
CA LEU A 147 -13.33 -5.64 5.87
C LEU A 147 -13.05 -6.68 6.99
N HIS A 148 -11.85 -7.25 7.02
CA HIS A 148 -11.51 -8.40 7.86
C HIS A 148 -10.75 -7.97 9.12
N HIS A 149 -11.44 -7.25 10.01
CA HIS A 149 -10.91 -6.63 11.23
C HIS A 149 -10.18 -7.60 12.20
N LEU A 150 -10.54 -8.88 12.16
CA LEU A 150 -9.95 -9.94 13.00
C LEU A 150 -8.64 -10.52 12.45
N ASN A 151 -8.22 -10.13 11.25
CA ASN A 151 -6.93 -10.57 10.72
C ASN A 151 -5.79 -10.17 11.65
N VAL A 152 -4.80 -11.03 11.78
CA VAL A 152 -3.57 -10.79 12.53
C VAL A 152 -2.40 -11.17 11.65
N ILE A 153 -1.40 -10.30 11.54
CA ILE A 153 -0.15 -10.66 10.87
C ILE A 153 0.68 -11.52 11.83
N ALA A 154 0.74 -12.81 11.50
CA ALA A 154 1.48 -13.80 12.26
C ALA A 154 2.99 -13.53 12.21
N LEU A 155 3.68 -13.84 13.32
CA LEU A 155 5.13 -13.98 13.31
C LEU A 155 5.51 -15.32 12.68
N PRO A 156 6.69 -15.41 12.03
CA PRO A 156 7.30 -16.69 11.70
C PRO A 156 7.32 -17.63 12.91
N SER A 157 7.18 -18.94 12.68
CA SER A 157 7.04 -19.94 13.74
C SER A 157 8.25 -20.01 14.67
N ASP A 158 9.44 -19.78 14.14
CA ASP A 158 10.72 -19.66 14.84
C ASP A 158 10.84 -18.37 15.67
N MET A 159 10.08 -17.34 15.31
CA MET A 159 9.97 -16.06 16.03
C MET A 159 8.74 -16.00 16.96
N SER A 160 7.91 -17.05 16.96
CA SER A 160 6.67 -17.11 17.74
C SER A 160 6.95 -17.65 19.14
N THR A 161 6.71 -16.83 20.16
CA THR A 161 6.88 -17.23 21.56
C THR A 161 5.72 -18.11 22.01
N ARG A 162 5.71 -19.41 21.68
CA ARG A 162 5.01 -20.37 22.56
C ARG A 162 5.82 -20.48 23.85
N GLY A 163 5.49 -19.65 24.85
CA GLY A 163 6.08 -19.76 26.20
C GLY A 163 7.22 -18.81 26.54
N GLY A 164 7.38 -17.68 25.83
CA GLY A 164 8.20 -16.55 26.32
C GLY A 164 9.72 -16.74 26.33
N VAL A 165 10.25 -17.81 25.71
CA VAL A 165 11.70 -17.98 25.53
C VAL A 165 12.06 -17.60 24.09
N PRO A 166 12.89 -16.58 23.85
CA PRO A 166 13.43 -16.29 22.52
C PRO A 166 14.27 -17.49 22.05
N LEU A 167 14.00 -17.99 20.85
CA LEU A 167 14.78 -19.08 20.28
C LEU A 167 16.20 -18.56 20.00
N THR A 168 17.20 -19.19 20.61
CA THR A 168 18.61 -18.88 20.40
C THR A 168 18.97 -19.01 18.94
N THR A 169 19.42 -17.92 18.32
CA THR A 169 20.00 -17.90 16.99
C THR A 169 21.13 -18.91 16.91
N MET A 170 20.96 -19.97 16.12
CA MET A 170 21.99 -20.94 15.79
C MET A 170 23.15 -20.21 15.09
N THR A 171 24.13 -19.77 15.86
CA THR A 171 25.35 -19.11 15.37
C THR A 171 26.42 -20.17 15.12
N ASN A 172 26.23 -20.98 14.07
CA ASN A 172 27.27 -21.89 13.58
C ASN A 172 27.36 -21.78 12.07
N GLY A 173 28.33 -20.98 11.62
CA GLY A 173 28.64 -20.69 10.23
C GLY A 173 29.31 -19.33 10.15
N ALA A 174 30.28 -19.14 9.25
CA ALA A 174 30.96 -17.87 9.04
C ALA A 174 29.97 -16.69 9.06
N GLN A 175 30.33 -15.57 9.70
CA GLN A 175 29.46 -14.39 9.76
C GLN A 175 29.29 -13.80 8.36
N ASP A 176 28.30 -14.30 7.63
CA ASP A 176 27.84 -13.71 6.40
C ASP A 176 27.33 -12.29 6.71
N PRO A 177 28.01 -11.23 6.24
CA PRO A 177 27.60 -9.85 6.52
C PRO A 177 26.22 -9.52 5.92
N TYR A 178 25.72 -10.37 5.02
CA TYR A 178 24.43 -10.23 4.35
C TYR A 178 23.35 -11.15 4.94
N LEU A 179 23.59 -11.85 6.05
CA LEU A 179 22.64 -12.83 6.62
C LEU A 179 21.24 -12.24 6.87
N TYR A 180 21.18 -11.00 7.40
CA TYR A 180 19.91 -10.30 7.61
C TYR A 180 19.18 -10.06 6.28
N MET A 181 19.92 -9.61 5.25
CA MET A 181 19.36 -9.40 3.92
C MET A 181 18.86 -10.71 3.33
N HIS A 182 19.64 -11.80 3.41
CA HIS A 182 19.20 -13.10 2.89
C HIS A 182 17.94 -13.64 3.55
N ARG A 183 17.71 -13.33 4.84
CA ARG A 183 16.52 -13.75 5.57
C ARG A 183 15.29 -12.90 5.27
N HIS A 184 15.46 -11.58 5.11
CA HIS A 184 14.35 -10.62 5.07
C HIS A 184 14.14 -9.95 3.70
N PHE A 185 15.00 -10.23 2.72
CA PHE A 185 14.74 -9.80 1.34
C PHE A 185 13.50 -10.55 0.81
N PRO A 186 12.55 -9.87 0.13
CA PRO A 186 11.35 -10.54 -0.37
C PRO A 186 11.66 -11.70 -1.30
N SER A 187 10.98 -12.82 -1.07
CA SER A 187 11.10 -14.02 -1.89
C SER A 187 10.14 -13.99 -3.07
N GLU A 188 10.50 -14.69 -4.14
CA GLU A 188 9.59 -14.94 -5.25
C GLU A 188 8.37 -15.74 -4.75
N ARG A 189 7.17 -15.26 -5.11
CA ARG A 189 5.92 -15.89 -4.72
C ARG A 189 5.59 -17.05 -5.67
N PRO A 190 4.99 -18.14 -5.16
CA PRO A 190 4.55 -19.22 -6.03
C PRO A 190 3.50 -18.72 -7.04
N PRO A 191 3.47 -19.29 -8.26
CA PRO A 191 2.43 -18.97 -9.23
C PRO A 191 1.04 -19.20 -8.64
N VAL A 192 0.13 -18.25 -8.88
CA VAL A 192 -1.24 -18.35 -8.37
C VAL A 192 -2.08 -19.16 -9.37
N PRO A 193 -2.80 -20.20 -8.92
CA PRO A 193 -3.68 -20.97 -9.79
C PRO A 193 -4.75 -20.09 -10.43
N ALA A 194 -5.13 -20.40 -11.67
CA ALA A 194 -6.21 -19.72 -12.34
C ALA A 194 -7.51 -19.84 -11.52
N ALA A 195 -8.13 -18.71 -11.21
CA ALA A 195 -9.38 -18.64 -10.48
C ALA A 195 -10.19 -17.40 -10.92
N PRO A 196 -11.53 -17.37 -10.74
CA PRO A 196 -12.37 -16.29 -11.27
C PRO A 196 -12.05 -14.88 -10.76
N TYR A 197 -11.38 -14.76 -9.60
CA TYR A 197 -10.98 -13.47 -9.04
C TYR A 197 -9.62 -12.98 -9.57
N VAL A 198 -8.85 -13.84 -10.24
CA VAL A 198 -7.53 -13.51 -10.79
C VAL A 198 -7.71 -12.66 -12.05
N GLY A 199 -6.99 -11.54 -12.12
CA GLY A 199 -7.10 -10.56 -13.21
C GLY A 199 -8.29 -9.60 -13.09
N GLY A 200 -9.00 -9.61 -11.96
CA GLY A 200 -9.98 -8.58 -11.62
C GLY A 200 -9.34 -7.36 -10.96
N VAL A 201 -10.09 -6.27 -10.83
CA VAL A 201 -9.61 -5.00 -10.25
C VAL A 201 -9.03 -5.18 -8.84
N GLU A 202 -9.66 -6.01 -8.00
CA GLU A 202 -9.18 -6.29 -6.64
C GLU A 202 -7.84 -7.04 -6.64
N TRP A 203 -7.69 -7.96 -7.58
CA TRP A 203 -6.47 -8.73 -7.77
C TRP A 203 -5.32 -7.82 -8.20
N ASP A 204 -5.56 -6.96 -9.19
CA ASP A 204 -4.53 -6.06 -9.70
C ASP A 204 -4.14 -5.01 -8.66
N ALA A 205 -5.12 -4.44 -7.95
CA ALA A 205 -4.89 -3.50 -6.86
C ALA A 205 -4.04 -4.12 -5.73
N THR A 206 -4.35 -5.36 -5.34
CA THR A 206 -3.62 -6.02 -4.25
C THR A 206 -2.22 -6.48 -4.66
N ASN A 207 -2.01 -6.87 -5.92
CA ASN A 207 -0.66 -7.11 -6.45
C ASN A 207 0.16 -5.83 -6.52
N TYR A 208 -0.45 -4.71 -6.91
CA TYR A 208 0.22 -3.41 -6.90
C TYR A 208 0.56 -2.94 -5.48
N LEU A 209 -0.34 -3.11 -4.52
CA LEU A 209 -0.06 -2.85 -3.11
C LEU A 209 1.07 -3.74 -2.58
N ALA A 210 1.06 -5.03 -2.91
CA ALA A 210 2.11 -5.96 -2.51
C ALA A 210 3.48 -5.57 -3.09
N SER A 211 3.55 -5.12 -4.34
CA SER A 211 4.84 -4.73 -4.95
C SER A 211 5.46 -3.48 -4.29
N HIS A 212 4.65 -2.55 -3.77
CA HIS A 212 5.17 -1.47 -2.93
C HIS A 212 5.72 -1.97 -1.60
N LEU A 213 5.06 -2.95 -0.97
CA LEU A 213 5.55 -3.56 0.28
C LEU A 213 6.83 -4.35 0.04
N ASP A 214 6.94 -5.07 -1.07
CA ASP A 214 8.17 -5.77 -1.43
C ASP A 214 9.31 -4.81 -1.70
N LEU A 215 9.05 -3.71 -2.43
CA LEU A 215 10.06 -2.67 -2.63
C LEU A 215 10.53 -2.08 -1.29
N MET A 216 9.61 -1.80 -0.36
CA MET A 216 9.95 -1.37 0.99
C MET A 216 10.80 -2.41 1.74
N ASN A 217 10.36 -3.66 1.75
CA ASN A 217 11.04 -4.75 2.46
C ASN A 217 12.44 -5.00 1.88
N ALA A 218 12.61 -4.97 0.56
CA ALA A 218 13.91 -5.04 -0.08
C ALA A 218 14.84 -3.91 0.37
N ILE A 219 14.34 -2.66 0.39
CA ILE A 219 15.14 -1.51 0.84
C ILE A 219 15.56 -1.66 2.31
N ILE A 220 14.64 -2.08 3.18
CA ILE A 220 14.93 -2.31 4.60
C ILE A 220 15.94 -3.47 4.77
N ALA A 221 15.75 -4.58 4.06
CA ALA A 221 16.64 -5.75 4.10
C ALA A 221 18.07 -5.41 3.62
N CYS A 222 18.19 -4.53 2.62
CA CYS A 222 19.47 -4.03 2.12
C CYS A 222 20.11 -2.93 2.99
N THR A 223 19.43 -2.48 4.05
CA THR A 223 19.98 -1.46 4.95
C THR A 223 20.87 -2.14 6.01
N PRO A 224 22.20 -1.85 6.08
CA PRO A 224 23.17 -2.75 6.71
C PRO A 224 23.01 -2.96 8.22
N THR A 225 22.72 -1.91 8.98
CA THR A 225 22.70 -1.97 10.45
C THR A 225 21.29 -1.85 11.03
N THR A 226 21.05 -2.50 12.17
CA THR A 226 19.78 -2.37 12.93
C THR A 226 19.44 -0.91 13.21
N THR A 227 20.43 -0.09 13.58
CA THR A 227 20.23 1.34 13.83
C THR A 227 19.74 2.07 12.58
N GLN A 228 20.38 1.85 11.43
CA GLN A 228 19.94 2.47 10.17
C GLN A 228 18.55 1.96 9.74
N ARG A 229 18.26 0.66 9.92
CA ARG A 229 16.94 0.08 9.63
C ARG A 229 15.85 0.70 10.51
N ASN A 230 16.09 0.85 11.80
CA ASN A 230 15.13 1.45 12.73
C ASN A 230 14.97 2.96 12.51
N ASN A 231 16.01 3.66 12.07
CA ASN A 231 15.88 5.05 11.60
C ASN A 231 14.99 5.13 10.36
N LEU A 232 15.19 4.25 9.38
CA LEU A 232 14.34 4.16 8.20
C LEU A 232 12.89 3.79 8.55
N ARG A 233 12.65 2.82 9.44
CA ARG A 233 11.29 2.50 9.94
C ARG A 233 10.66 3.69 10.63
N ASN A 234 11.42 4.45 11.41
CA ASN A 234 10.90 5.68 12.02
C ASN A 234 10.49 6.71 10.94
N ASP A 235 11.31 6.91 9.90
CA ASP A 235 11.00 7.82 8.79
C ASP A 235 9.75 7.38 8.00
N LEU A 236 9.58 6.07 7.80
CA LEU A 236 8.38 5.50 7.20
C LEU A 236 7.16 5.66 8.12
N ARG A 237 7.31 5.38 9.42
CA ARG A 237 6.24 5.52 10.44
C ARG A 237 5.72 6.95 10.53
N ILE A 238 6.60 7.95 10.64
CA ILE A 238 6.19 9.36 10.69
C ILE A 238 5.60 9.85 9.36
N SER A 239 5.94 9.17 8.25
CA SER A 239 5.34 9.39 6.93
C SER A 239 3.98 8.69 6.75
N GLY A 240 3.51 7.91 7.74
CA GLY A 240 2.17 7.31 7.77
C GLY A 240 2.11 5.83 7.37
N TRP A 241 3.23 5.15 7.16
CA TRP A 241 3.24 3.77 6.67
C TRP A 241 2.56 2.78 7.61
N GLU A 242 2.94 2.73 8.89
CA GLU A 242 2.34 1.77 9.83
C GLU A 242 0.82 1.93 9.96
N LYS A 243 0.30 3.16 9.79
CA LYS A 243 -1.14 3.43 9.77
C LYS A 243 -1.84 2.72 8.61
N VAL A 244 -1.26 2.70 7.41
CA VAL A 244 -1.86 1.98 6.27
C VAL A 244 -1.61 0.47 6.35
N LEU A 245 -0.42 0.05 6.83
CA LEU A 245 -0.10 -1.37 7.00
C LEU A 245 -1.08 -2.05 7.98
N GLY A 246 -1.23 -1.49 9.18
CA GLY A 246 -2.13 -2.01 10.20
C GLY A 246 -3.58 -1.58 10.00
N GLY A 247 -3.85 -0.33 9.63
CA GLY A 247 -5.22 0.19 9.57
C GLY A 247 -6.03 -0.27 8.35
N SER A 248 -5.37 -0.68 7.26
CA SER A 248 -6.05 -1.05 6.02
C SER A 248 -5.52 -2.36 5.44
N LEU A 249 -4.23 -2.46 5.12
CA LEU A 249 -3.69 -3.59 4.37
C LEU A 249 -3.83 -4.92 5.12
N ARG A 250 -3.67 -4.94 6.45
CA ARG A 250 -3.95 -6.12 7.28
C ARG A 250 -5.37 -6.67 7.06
N LEU A 251 -6.34 -5.78 6.78
CA LEU A 251 -7.76 -6.12 6.79
C LEU A 251 -8.26 -6.74 5.48
N CYS A 252 -7.40 -6.95 4.47
CA CYS A 252 -7.80 -7.65 3.26
C CYS A 252 -7.94 -9.16 3.50
N LYS A 253 -8.80 -9.86 2.76
CA LYS A 253 -8.98 -11.31 2.90
C LYS A 253 -7.71 -12.09 2.52
N GLU A 254 -7.04 -12.68 3.51
CA GLU A 254 -5.78 -13.44 3.32
C GLU A 254 -5.88 -14.54 2.27
N LYS A 255 -7.02 -15.27 2.23
CA LYS A 255 -7.25 -16.35 1.26
C LYS A 255 -7.18 -15.88 -0.21
N PHE A 256 -7.57 -14.64 -0.50
CA PHE A 256 -7.63 -14.12 -1.87
C PHE A 256 -6.48 -13.15 -2.19
N TYR A 257 -5.98 -12.44 -1.18
CA TYR A 257 -4.95 -11.42 -1.34
C TYR A 257 -3.72 -11.76 -0.48
N GLY A 258 -3.29 -13.03 -0.56
CA GLY A 258 -2.20 -13.57 0.24
C GLY A 258 -0.87 -12.85 0.04
N CYS A 259 -0.63 -12.26 -1.13
CA CYS A 259 0.58 -11.50 -1.45
C CYS A 259 0.80 -10.29 -0.52
N VAL A 260 -0.27 -9.57 -0.17
CA VAL A 260 -0.23 -8.44 0.77
C VAL A 260 0.13 -8.93 2.17
N HIS A 261 -0.52 -10.02 2.63
CA HIS A 261 -0.23 -10.62 3.93
C HIS A 261 1.19 -11.17 4.02
N GLU A 262 1.69 -11.77 2.95
CA GLU A 262 3.07 -12.25 2.87
C GLU A 262 4.08 -11.10 2.99
N ALA A 263 3.86 -10.00 2.28
CA ALA A 263 4.72 -8.83 2.39
C ALA A 263 4.64 -8.19 3.79
N LEU A 264 3.46 -8.17 4.42
CA LEU A 264 3.30 -7.72 5.81
C LEU A 264 4.02 -8.65 6.80
N ARG A 265 3.97 -9.97 6.60
CA ARG A 265 4.70 -10.94 7.43
C ARG A 265 6.22 -10.73 7.31
N CYS A 266 6.72 -10.48 6.10
CA CYS A 266 8.12 -10.12 5.87
C CYS A 266 8.51 -8.86 6.65
N TRP A 267 7.70 -7.79 6.55
CA TRP A 267 7.94 -6.54 7.29
C TRP A 267 7.97 -6.77 8.81
N VAL A 268 6.99 -7.52 9.33
CA VAL A 268 6.84 -7.81 10.77
C VAL A 268 7.99 -8.68 11.29
N ALA A 269 8.42 -9.68 10.53
CA ALA A 269 9.55 -10.53 10.89
C ALA A 269 10.85 -9.71 11.00
N ALA A 270 11.12 -8.90 9.97
CA ALA A 270 12.28 -8.02 9.90
C ALA A 270 12.28 -6.99 11.04
N ALA A 271 11.12 -6.38 11.32
CA ALA A 271 10.94 -5.44 12.42
C ALA A 271 11.20 -6.09 13.78
N THR A 272 10.66 -7.29 13.99
CA THR A 272 10.78 -8.02 15.26
C THR A 272 12.22 -8.43 15.54
N GLU A 273 12.96 -8.90 14.53
CA GLU A 273 14.38 -9.22 14.67
C GLU A 273 15.23 -7.98 15.06
N ASP A 274 14.86 -6.80 14.56
CA ASP A 274 15.50 -5.53 14.91
C ASP A 274 15.05 -4.93 16.24
N GLY A 275 14.18 -5.61 16.99
CA GLY A 275 13.59 -5.11 18.23
C GLY A 275 12.62 -3.93 18.04
N TRP A 276 12.09 -3.75 16.83
CA TRP A 276 11.09 -2.73 16.53
C TRP A 276 9.69 -3.20 16.97
N ASP A 277 8.92 -2.32 17.60
CA ASP A 277 7.55 -2.63 18.00
C ASP A 277 6.62 -2.72 16.78
N ALA A 278 6.32 -3.96 16.37
CA ALA A 278 5.44 -4.25 15.24
C ALA A 278 3.96 -4.43 15.64
N ARG A 279 3.57 -4.14 16.89
CA ARG A 279 2.23 -4.43 17.41
C ARG A 279 1.11 -3.84 16.55
N ASP A 280 1.21 -2.58 16.18
CA ASP A 280 0.15 -1.88 15.45
C ASP A 280 -0.02 -2.40 14.02
N VAL A 281 1.07 -2.84 13.40
CA VAL A 281 0.99 -3.50 12.09
C VAL A 281 0.34 -4.87 12.22
N ARG A 282 0.69 -5.63 13.28
CA ARG A 282 0.22 -7.00 13.50
C ARG A 282 -1.25 -7.11 13.91
N TYR A 283 -1.66 -6.30 14.87
CA TYR A 283 -2.97 -6.39 15.53
C TYR A 283 -3.89 -5.23 15.16
N GLY A 284 -3.31 -4.18 14.58
CA GLY A 284 -3.97 -2.92 14.29
C GLY A 284 -3.63 -1.86 15.29
N PRO A 285 -3.78 -0.59 14.88
CA PRO A 285 -3.71 0.48 15.85
C PRO A 285 -4.71 0.16 16.96
N PRO A 286 -4.37 0.44 18.24
CA PRO A 286 -5.33 0.35 19.31
C PRO A 286 -6.59 1.11 18.88
N PRO A 287 -7.79 0.63 19.24
CA PRO A 287 -8.97 1.45 19.06
C PRO A 287 -8.64 2.79 19.71
N GLU A 288 -8.48 3.84 18.90
CA GLU A 288 -8.29 5.20 19.41
C GLU A 288 -9.36 5.33 20.49
N SER A 289 -8.94 5.64 21.72
CA SER A 289 -9.81 5.71 22.89
C SER A 289 -10.79 6.84 22.68
N ARG A 290 -11.76 6.64 21.77
CA ARG A 290 -12.52 7.65 21.00
C ARG A 290 -12.11 9.01 21.51
N SER A 291 -10.97 9.54 21.04
CA SER A 291 -10.60 10.90 21.39
C SER A 291 -11.80 11.66 20.89
N ALA A 292 -12.65 12.07 21.83
CA ALA A 292 -13.96 12.60 21.53
C ALA A 292 -13.64 13.71 20.55
N SER A 293 -14.02 13.54 19.28
CA SER A 293 -14.03 14.64 18.33
C SER A 293 -14.60 15.78 19.13
N PRO A 294 -13.88 16.92 19.32
CA PRO A 294 -14.32 17.94 20.25
C PRO A 294 -15.75 18.21 19.88
N ALA A 295 -16.67 17.78 20.76
CA ALA A 295 -18.08 17.90 20.49
C ALA A 295 -18.22 19.37 20.17
N LYS A 296 -18.70 19.71 18.96
CA LYS A 296 -18.98 21.10 18.61
C LYS A 296 -19.73 21.64 19.83
N THR A 297 -19.09 22.52 20.58
CA THR A 297 -19.76 23.31 21.61
C THR A 297 -20.63 24.27 20.84
N THR A 298 -21.71 23.75 20.27
CA THR A 298 -22.87 24.56 20.00
C THR A 298 -23.32 25.03 21.36
N ASN A 299 -23.26 26.33 21.57
CA ASN A 299 -23.86 27.01 22.71
C ASN A 299 -25.36 26.67 22.72
N ALA A 300 -25.72 25.52 23.28
CA ALA A 300 -27.08 25.05 23.46
C ALA A 300 -27.58 25.36 24.88
N ALA A 301 -26.94 26.31 25.56
CA ALA A 301 -27.46 26.93 26.77
C ALA A 301 -28.11 28.28 26.43
N GLN A 302 -29.05 28.31 25.48
CA GLN A 302 -30.05 29.37 25.29
C GLN A 302 -30.99 29.06 24.10
N LYS A 303 -31.91 28.09 24.30
CA LYS A 303 -33.28 28.07 23.76
C LYS A 303 -33.94 26.73 24.08
N ALA A 304 -34.38 26.59 25.32
CA ALA A 304 -35.51 25.72 25.59
C ALA A 304 -36.77 26.43 25.05
N LYS A 305 -37.19 26.11 23.82
CA LYS A 305 -38.54 26.39 23.34
C LYS A 305 -38.87 25.50 22.15
N GLN A 306 -39.84 24.61 22.40
CA GLN A 306 -40.71 23.86 21.47
C GLN A 306 -40.01 22.89 20.50
N ALA A 307 -40.14 21.60 20.80
CA ALA A 307 -39.89 20.52 19.86
C ALA A 307 -41.00 20.51 18.80
N GLU A 308 -40.68 20.88 17.57
CA GLU A 308 -41.54 20.69 16.41
C GLU A 308 -41.29 19.29 15.84
N ALA A 309 -42.37 18.52 15.60
CA ALA A 309 -42.28 17.17 15.08
C ALA A 309 -41.82 17.17 13.61
N PRO A 310 -41.11 16.13 13.14
CA PRO A 310 -40.62 16.07 11.77
C PRO A 310 -41.78 16.11 10.75
N PRO A 311 -41.60 16.80 9.60
CA PRO A 311 -42.66 16.98 8.62
C PRO A 311 -43.06 15.63 8.01
N LYS A 312 -44.36 15.33 8.07
CA LYS A 312 -44.95 14.16 7.42
C LYS A 312 -45.18 14.46 5.94
N ILE A 313 -44.58 13.64 5.08
CA ILE A 313 -44.91 13.62 3.65
C ILE A 313 -46.21 12.81 3.51
N GLU A 314 -47.30 13.46 3.08
CA GLU A 314 -48.56 12.79 2.80
C GLU A 314 -48.51 12.11 1.42
N ILE A 315 -48.69 10.79 1.41
CA ILE A 315 -48.85 10.00 0.19
C ILE A 315 -50.32 10.12 -0.24
N PRO A 316 -50.64 10.54 -1.48
CA PRO A 316 -52.03 10.57 -1.95
C PRO A 316 -52.65 9.18 -1.94
N LYS A 317 -53.83 9.04 -1.34
CA LYS A 317 -54.63 7.81 -1.44
C LYS A 317 -55.14 7.64 -2.87
N LEU A 318 -54.58 6.67 -3.59
CA LEU A 318 -55.16 6.15 -4.83
C LEU A 318 -56.28 5.17 -4.45
N ASP A 319 -57.52 5.59 -4.66
CA ASP A 319 -58.70 4.76 -4.47
C ASP A 319 -59.05 4.08 -5.80
N PHE A 320 -58.77 2.78 -5.91
CA PHE A 320 -59.21 1.95 -7.03
C PHE A 320 -60.47 1.22 -6.58
N GLY A 321 -61.63 1.86 -6.77
CA GLY A 321 -62.93 1.43 -6.26
C GLY A 321 -63.29 -0.02 -6.57
N PHE A 322 -62.93 -0.92 -5.64
CA PHE A 322 -63.32 -2.33 -5.62
C PHE A 322 -63.94 -2.69 -4.28
N ASP A 323 -65.01 -2.00 -3.89
CA ASP A 323 -65.91 -2.48 -2.86
C ASP A 323 -67.05 -3.25 -3.51
N ASN A 324 -66.88 -4.57 -3.62
CA ASN A 324 -67.95 -5.55 -3.42
C ASN A 324 -67.38 -6.97 -3.51
N HIS A 325 -67.07 -7.58 -2.36
CA HIS A 325 -67.79 -8.77 -1.89
C HIS A 325 -67.20 -9.37 -0.60
N ARG A 326 -68.08 -9.43 0.41
CA ARG A 326 -68.22 -10.46 1.46
C ARG A 326 -66.99 -10.88 2.27
N ILE A 327 -67.02 -10.40 3.52
CA ILE A 327 -66.36 -10.89 4.73
C ILE A 327 -66.41 -12.43 4.82
N THR A 328 -65.26 -13.07 4.99
CA THR A 328 -65.12 -14.36 5.71
C THR A 328 -63.95 -14.26 6.69
N PRO A 329 -64.06 -14.81 7.92
CA PRO A 329 -63.07 -14.60 8.97
C PRO A 329 -61.82 -15.47 8.76
N VAL A 330 -60.68 -14.87 9.09
CA VAL A 330 -59.32 -15.43 9.02
C VAL A 330 -59.17 -16.61 10.00
N GLN A 331 -58.76 -17.78 9.49
CA GLN A 331 -58.15 -18.82 10.30
C GLN A 331 -56.62 -18.69 10.20
N ASP A 332 -55.97 -18.53 11.36
CA ASP A 332 -54.53 -18.63 11.56
C ASP A 332 -53.98 -19.93 10.99
N ARG A 333 -52.95 -19.84 10.14
CA ARG A 333 -51.91 -20.88 9.98
C ARG A 333 -50.57 -20.27 9.54
N ASP A 334 -49.75 -19.97 10.54
CA ASP A 334 -48.28 -19.98 10.43
C ASP A 334 -47.78 -21.39 10.14
N ILE A 335 -47.44 -21.70 8.89
CA ILE A 335 -46.47 -22.73 8.52
C ILE A 335 -45.84 -22.28 7.21
N TRP A 336 -44.52 -22.44 7.09
CA TRP A 336 -43.64 -22.28 5.91
C TRP A 336 -42.62 -21.14 6.04
N LEU A 337 -41.51 -21.45 6.71
CA LEU A 337 -40.16 -21.39 6.15
C LEU A 337 -39.19 -22.11 7.11
N SER A 338 -39.06 -23.42 6.90
CA SER A 338 -37.81 -24.16 7.07
C SER A 338 -37.23 -24.42 5.69
#